data_AF-A0A968T145-F1
#
_entry.id   AF-A0A968T145-F1
#
_cell.length_a   1.000
_cell.length_b   1.000
_cell.length_c   1.000
_cell.angle_alpha   90.00
_cell.angle_beta   90.00
_cell.angle_gamma   90.00
#
_symmetry.space_group_name_H-M   'P 1'
#
loop_
_entity.id
_entity.type
_entity.pdbx_description
1 polymer ?
#
loop_
_entity_poly.entity_id
_entity_poly.type
_entity_poly.pdbx_seq_one_letter_code
_entity_poly.pdbx_strand_id
1 'polypeptide(L)'
;MKTLKFTVHISAPKEIVWKILWSDDSYRSWASAFVEGSYAVTDWREGSEIRFMSPDGTGMNSTIARKIPDRFMSFKHNSEYYGEAEHLQNKSSNLWANAYENYTLNETEGITELKVEVDTEEDHVDHFKDVFPKALKRLRNWPRVPVFIQLKYSLKGQSVKRSSSIVFEIPRNKNTCLFFGCTGRDASVILQIN
;
A
#
# COMPACT_ATOMS: atom_id res chain seq x y z
N MET A 1 8.50 20.69 -12.13
CA MET A 1 8.16 19.84 -10.95
C MET A 1 6.98 20.36 -10.14
N LYS A 2 5.95 19.53 -10.01
CA LYS A 2 4.81 19.65 -9.09
C LYS A 2 4.86 18.48 -8.10
N THR A 3 4.58 18.76 -6.82
CA THR A 3 4.45 17.72 -5.80
C THR A 3 3.01 17.24 -5.74
N LEU A 4 2.77 15.97 -6.08
CA LEU A 4 1.48 15.31 -5.88
C LEU A 4 1.42 14.72 -4.48
N LYS A 5 0.26 14.83 -3.83
CA LYS A 5 0.03 14.31 -2.49
C LYS A 5 -1.14 13.34 -2.53
N PHE A 6 -0.90 12.12 -2.08
CA PHE A 6 -1.89 11.07 -1.97
C PHE A 6 -2.00 10.64 -0.52
N THR A 7 -3.23 10.43 -0.04
CA THR A 7 -3.48 9.96 1.32
C THR A 7 -4.40 8.75 1.26
N VAL A 8 -4.04 7.69 1.98
CA VAL A 8 -4.90 6.51 2.17
C VAL A 8 -4.93 6.12 3.64
N HIS A 9 -6.10 5.70 4.10
CA HIS A 9 -6.30 5.16 5.43
C HIS A 9 -6.34 3.64 5.34
N ILE A 10 -5.47 2.98 6.11
CA ILE A 10 -5.33 1.53 6.14
C ILE A 10 -5.64 1.08 7.55
N SER A 11 -6.60 0.17 7.68
CA SER A 11 -7.04 -0.35 8.98
C SER A 11 -6.06 -1.42 9.48
N ALA A 12 -4.84 -1.00 9.78
CA ALA A 12 -3.77 -1.80 10.34
C ALA A 12 -2.81 -0.87 11.12
N PRO A 13 -2.11 -1.40 12.14
CA PRO A 13 -1.08 -0.64 12.83
C PRO A 13 0.10 -0.35 11.89
N LYS A 14 0.85 0.71 12.18
CA LYS A 14 1.88 1.23 11.25
C LYS A 14 2.99 0.22 10.96
N GLU A 15 3.30 -0.68 11.88
CA GLU A 15 4.33 -1.71 11.70
C GLU A 15 3.92 -2.71 10.61
N ILE A 16 2.62 -3.03 10.54
CA ILE A 16 2.06 -3.89 9.49
C ILE A 16 2.08 -3.17 8.16
N VAL A 17 1.65 -1.90 8.13
CA VAL A 17 1.68 -1.09 6.90
C VAL A 17 3.10 -0.91 6.38
N TRP A 18 4.05 -0.61 7.26
CA TRP A 18 5.47 -0.50 6.93
C TRP A 18 6.03 -1.78 6.33
N LYS A 19 5.72 -2.94 6.95
CA LYS A 19 6.11 -4.24 6.40
C LYS A 19 5.50 -4.49 5.02
N ILE A 20 4.25 -4.10 4.79
CA ILE A 20 3.56 -4.28 3.51
C ILE A 20 4.11 -3.31 2.43
N LEU A 21 4.57 -2.12 2.80
CA LEU A 21 5.20 -1.22 1.82
C LEU A 21 6.48 -1.81 1.25
N TRP A 22 7.32 -2.41 2.10
CA TRP A 22 8.71 -2.77 1.75
C TRP A 22 8.99 -4.28 1.61
N SER A 23 8.02 -5.16 1.86
CA SER A 23 8.21 -6.59 1.57
C SER A 23 8.14 -6.85 0.06
N ASP A 24 9.01 -7.71 -0.47
CA ASP A 24 9.11 -8.01 -1.90
C ASP A 24 7.77 -8.43 -2.52
N ASP A 25 7.05 -9.38 -1.91
CA ASP A 25 5.75 -9.87 -2.39
C ASP A 25 4.71 -8.74 -2.56
N SER A 26 4.60 -7.88 -1.54
CA SER A 26 3.62 -6.82 -1.52
C SER A 26 4.04 -5.66 -2.41
N TYR A 27 5.33 -5.32 -2.42
CA TYR A 27 5.91 -4.35 -3.32
C TYR A 27 5.56 -4.67 -4.78
N ARG A 28 5.86 -5.89 -5.25
CA ARG A 28 5.54 -6.32 -6.62
C ARG A 28 4.04 -6.24 -6.92
N SER A 29 3.19 -6.50 -5.94
CA SER A 29 1.73 -6.45 -6.14
C SER A 29 1.16 -5.04 -6.26
N TRP A 30 1.58 -4.10 -5.41
CA TRP A 30 1.09 -2.73 -5.52
C TRP A 30 1.83 -1.96 -6.63
N ALA A 31 3.12 -2.21 -6.83
CA ALA A 31 3.94 -1.62 -7.90
C ALA A 31 3.48 -2.09 -9.30
N SER A 32 2.87 -3.27 -9.41
CA SER A 32 2.26 -3.70 -10.68
C SER A 32 1.04 -2.90 -11.13
N ALA A 33 0.62 -1.89 -10.38
CA ALA A 33 -0.32 -0.87 -10.88
C ALA A 33 0.37 0.14 -11.82
N PHE A 34 1.69 0.31 -11.69
CA PHE A 34 2.52 1.13 -12.57
C PHE A 34 2.94 0.30 -13.79
N VAL A 35 3.70 -0.77 -13.57
CA VAL A 35 4.12 -1.71 -14.61
C VAL A 35 4.04 -3.13 -14.07
N GLU A 36 3.33 -4.01 -14.78
CA GLU A 36 3.20 -5.39 -14.37
C GLU A 36 4.57 -6.07 -14.28
N GLY A 37 4.86 -6.76 -13.18
CA GLY A 37 6.15 -7.41 -12.96
C GLY A 37 7.26 -6.51 -12.39
N SER A 38 6.98 -5.25 -12.01
CA SER A 38 7.99 -4.40 -11.36
C SER A 38 8.50 -4.98 -10.05
N TYR A 39 9.81 -4.84 -9.80
CA TYR A 39 10.51 -5.29 -8.60
C TYR A 39 11.55 -4.26 -8.15
N ALA A 40 11.87 -4.26 -6.86
CA ALA A 40 12.89 -3.37 -6.28
C ALA A 40 14.12 -4.17 -5.86
N VAL A 41 15.31 -3.69 -6.20
CA VAL A 41 16.59 -4.26 -5.77
C VAL A 41 17.28 -3.26 -4.86
N THR A 42 17.36 -3.58 -3.56
CA THR A 42 18.01 -2.76 -2.54
C THR A 42 18.29 -3.57 -1.28
N ASP A 43 19.15 -3.05 -0.41
CA ASP A 43 19.39 -3.53 0.96
C ASP A 43 18.48 -2.83 2.00
N TRP A 44 17.62 -1.91 1.56
CA TRP A 44 16.72 -1.09 2.38
C TRP A 44 17.44 -0.29 3.48
N ARG A 45 18.71 0.08 3.30
CA ARG A 45 19.44 0.92 4.27
C ARG A 45 19.38 2.40 3.86
N GLU A 46 19.35 3.27 4.85
CA GLU A 46 19.46 4.71 4.57
C GLU A 46 20.81 5.00 3.89
N GLY A 47 20.79 5.85 2.86
CA GLY A 47 21.95 6.17 2.02
C GLY A 47 22.22 5.15 0.92
N SER A 48 21.60 3.97 0.94
CA SER A 48 21.81 2.97 -0.08
C SER A 48 21.04 3.25 -1.36
N GLU A 49 21.56 2.69 -2.46
CA GLU A 49 20.90 2.72 -3.75
C GLU A 49 19.73 1.71 -3.80
N ILE A 50 18.68 2.11 -4.51
CA ILE A 50 17.51 1.30 -4.80
C ILE A 50 17.21 1.41 -6.29
N ARG A 51 17.15 0.24 -6.94
CA ARG A 51 16.80 0.14 -8.36
C ARG A 51 15.39 -0.40 -8.46
N PHE A 52 14.48 0.42 -8.96
CA PHE A 52 13.14 0.02 -9.34
C PHE A 52 13.17 -0.49 -10.78
N MET A 53 13.00 -1.77 -10.98
CA MET A 53 13.16 -2.43 -12.27
C MET A 53 11.81 -2.91 -12.80
N SER A 54 11.62 -2.81 -14.10
CA SER A 54 10.51 -3.36 -14.86
C SER A 54 10.97 -4.61 -15.62
N PRO A 55 10.05 -5.52 -16.03
CA PRO A 55 10.42 -6.76 -16.72
C PRO A 55 10.97 -6.54 -18.14
N ASP A 56 10.73 -5.37 -18.72
CA ASP A 56 11.26 -4.93 -20.01
C ASP A 56 12.74 -4.50 -19.95
N GLY A 57 13.36 -4.55 -18.76
CA GLY A 57 14.73 -4.12 -18.54
C GLY A 57 14.90 -2.61 -18.37
N THR A 58 13.80 -1.85 -18.35
CA THR A 58 13.80 -0.44 -17.96
C THR A 58 13.62 -0.29 -16.46
N GLY A 59 13.95 0.86 -15.91
CA GLY A 59 13.83 1.10 -14.48
C GLY A 59 14.23 2.50 -14.06
N MET A 60 14.33 2.69 -12.75
CA MET A 60 14.72 3.94 -12.12
C MET A 60 15.71 3.67 -11.00
N ASN A 61 16.87 4.33 -11.06
CA ASN A 61 17.86 4.33 -10.00
C ASN A 61 17.58 5.48 -9.04
N SER A 62 17.41 5.15 -7.77
CA SER A 62 17.12 6.09 -6.71
C SER A 62 18.01 5.81 -5.50
N THR A 63 18.10 6.75 -4.58
CA THR A 63 18.78 6.57 -3.29
C THR A 63 17.77 6.70 -2.16
N ILE A 64 17.91 5.88 -1.13
CA ILE A 64 17.13 6.01 0.10
C ILE A 64 17.67 7.21 0.88
N ALA A 65 17.11 8.39 0.64
CA ALA A 65 17.57 9.65 1.22
C ALA A 65 17.38 9.68 2.74
N ARG A 66 16.29 9.06 3.25
CA ARG A 66 16.03 8.95 4.69
C ARG A 66 15.12 7.77 5.00
N LYS A 67 15.39 7.08 6.10
CA LYS A 67 14.59 5.97 6.60
C LYS A 67 14.42 6.07 8.12
N ILE A 68 13.20 6.37 8.54
CA ILE A 68 12.75 6.23 9.93
C ILE A 68 11.76 5.07 9.96
N PRO A 69 12.15 3.89 10.51
CA PRO A 69 11.28 2.73 10.60
C PRO A 69 9.89 3.07 11.13
N ASP A 70 8.88 2.48 10.50
CA ASP A 70 7.45 2.59 10.84
C ASP A 70 6.88 4.02 10.83
N ARG A 71 7.61 5.00 10.28
CA ARG A 71 7.20 6.41 10.27
C ARG A 71 7.46 7.15 8.97
N PHE A 72 8.67 7.05 8.42
CA PHE A 72 9.05 7.88 7.28
C PHE A 72 10.05 7.17 6.36
N MET A 73 9.79 7.20 5.06
CA MET A 73 10.74 6.78 4.04
C MET A 73 10.82 7.85 2.97
N SER A 74 12.03 8.21 2.55
CA SER A 74 12.27 9.15 1.46
C SER A 74 13.19 8.52 0.44
N PHE A 75 12.77 8.55 -0.81
CA PHE A 75 13.57 8.18 -1.96
C PHE A 75 13.88 9.44 -2.76
N LYS A 76 15.12 9.51 -3.23
CA LYS A 76 15.57 10.53 -4.17
C LYS A 76 15.83 9.85 -5.50
N HIS A 77 15.08 10.24 -6.52
CA HIS A 77 15.29 9.74 -7.87
C HIS A 77 16.53 10.41 -8.47
N ASN A 78 17.45 9.59 -8.99
CA ASN A 78 18.71 10.05 -9.54
C ASN A 78 18.72 9.97 -11.06
N SER A 79 18.33 8.82 -11.62
CA SER A 79 18.35 8.58 -13.07
C SER A 79 17.39 7.46 -13.47
N GLU A 80 16.94 7.49 -14.72
CA GLU A 80 16.24 6.37 -15.35
C GLU A 80 17.27 5.36 -15.90
N TYR A 81 16.86 4.10 -16.03
CA TYR A 81 17.66 2.99 -16.54
C TYR A 81 16.93 2.38 -17.75
N TYR A 82 17.65 2.15 -18.86
CA TYR A 82 17.11 1.56 -20.08
C TYR A 82 18.04 0.44 -20.59
N GLY A 83 17.86 -0.80 -20.12
CA GLY A 83 18.57 -2.00 -20.62
C GLY A 83 20.05 -2.13 -20.22
N GLU A 84 20.75 -3.17 -20.75
CA GLU A 84 22.14 -3.54 -20.39
C GLU A 84 23.20 -2.49 -20.67
N ALA A 85 22.89 -1.50 -21.50
CA ALA A 85 23.74 -0.34 -21.63
C ALA A 85 23.30 0.66 -20.57
N GLU A 86 24.19 0.96 -19.62
CA GLU A 86 24.21 2.23 -18.90
C GLU A 86 24.40 3.35 -19.94
N HIS A 87 23.37 3.57 -20.77
CA HIS A 87 23.48 4.39 -21.95
C HIS A 87 23.33 5.82 -21.50
N LEU A 88 24.49 6.32 -21.10
CA LEU A 88 24.96 7.67 -21.31
C LEU A 88 24.06 8.72 -20.69
N GLN A 89 24.69 9.48 -19.79
CA GLN A 89 24.41 10.88 -19.47
C GLN A 89 24.35 11.75 -20.74
N ASN A 90 23.44 11.45 -21.67
CA ASN A 90 23.21 12.18 -22.89
C ASN A 90 22.25 13.31 -22.57
N LYS A 91 22.82 14.33 -21.93
CA LYS A 91 22.62 15.78 -22.19
C LYS A 91 21.20 16.36 -22.22
N SER A 92 20.13 15.62 -21.91
CA SER A 92 18.74 16.15 -21.93
C SER A 92 17.78 15.57 -20.89
N SER A 93 18.22 14.65 -20.03
CA SER A 93 17.34 13.77 -19.23
C SER A 93 17.56 13.85 -17.70
N ASN A 94 17.82 15.06 -17.18
CA ASN A 94 17.87 15.35 -15.74
C ASN A 94 16.51 15.84 -15.19
N LEU A 95 15.38 15.51 -15.83
CA LEU A 95 14.06 15.98 -15.39
C LEU A 95 13.65 15.41 -14.03
N TRP A 96 14.12 14.20 -13.72
CA TRP A 96 13.91 13.54 -12.42
C TRP A 96 15.07 13.73 -11.45
N ALA A 97 16.17 14.36 -11.88
CA ALA A 97 17.33 14.54 -11.04
C ALA A 97 16.94 15.50 -9.89
N ASN A 98 16.83 14.94 -8.68
CA ASN A 98 16.30 15.57 -7.46
C ASN A 98 14.77 15.52 -7.27
N ALA A 99 14.04 14.67 -7.98
CA ALA A 99 12.67 14.36 -7.60
C ALA A 99 12.66 13.51 -6.32
N TYR A 100 11.80 13.87 -5.37
CA TYR A 100 11.62 13.12 -4.14
C TYR A 100 10.30 12.36 -4.13
N GLU A 101 10.37 11.19 -3.53
CA GLU A 101 9.21 10.37 -3.19
C GLU A 101 9.23 10.06 -1.69
N ASN A 102 8.28 10.64 -0.96
CA ASN A 102 8.22 10.59 0.50
C ASN A 102 6.97 9.85 0.96
N TYR A 103 7.16 8.90 1.86
CA TYR A 103 6.13 8.10 2.49
C TYR A 103 6.11 8.40 3.97
N THR A 104 5.01 8.96 4.47
CA THR A 104 4.81 9.26 5.89
C THR A 104 3.67 8.41 6.43
N LEU A 105 3.92 7.69 7.52
CA LEU A 105 2.93 6.89 8.23
C LEU A 105 2.59 7.59 9.54
N ASN A 106 1.29 7.80 9.77
CA ASN A 106 0.77 8.29 11.04
C ASN A 106 -0.33 7.36 11.53
N GLU A 107 -0.20 6.82 12.73
CA GLU A 107 -1.18 5.89 13.29
C GLU A 107 -2.04 6.57 14.34
N THR A 108 -3.35 6.39 14.22
CA THR A 108 -4.35 6.83 15.19
C THR A 108 -5.34 5.68 15.41
N GLU A 109 -5.45 5.20 16.65
CA GLU A 109 -6.44 4.18 17.06
C GLU A 109 -6.41 2.89 16.20
N GLY A 110 -5.22 2.42 15.82
CA GLY A 110 -5.04 1.21 14.99
C GLY A 110 -5.35 1.40 13.50
N ILE A 111 -5.62 2.64 13.07
CA ILE A 111 -5.73 3.03 11.66
C ILE A 111 -4.48 3.84 11.29
N THR A 112 -3.76 3.38 10.29
CA THR A 112 -2.61 4.09 9.75
C THR A 112 -3.01 4.95 8.55
N GLU A 113 -2.80 6.24 8.68
CA GLU A 113 -2.78 7.20 7.58
C GLU A 113 -1.42 7.12 6.88
N LEU A 114 -1.43 6.67 5.62
CA LEU A 114 -0.26 6.69 4.74
C LEU A 114 -0.38 7.90 3.81
N LYS A 115 0.56 8.83 3.93
CA LYS A 115 0.74 9.98 3.04
C LYS A 115 1.89 9.71 2.10
N VAL A 116 1.66 9.84 0.80
CA VAL A 116 2.67 9.72 -0.25
C VAL A 116 2.78 11.06 -0.94
N GLU A 117 3.98 11.63 -0.96
CA GLU A 117 4.30 12.86 -1.67
C GLU A 117 5.32 12.52 -2.76
N VAL A 118 5.00 12.79 -4.01
CA VAL A 118 5.86 12.48 -5.16
C VAL A 118 6.03 13.73 -6.02
N ASP A 119 7.27 14.06 -6.33
CA ASP A 119 7.58 15.13 -7.26
C ASP A 119 7.54 14.58 -8.69
N THR A 120 6.77 15.25 -9.56
CA THR A 120 6.62 14.86 -10.96
C THR A 120 6.59 16.09 -11.86
N GLU A 121 6.92 15.93 -13.13
CA GLU A 121 6.70 16.97 -14.14
C GLU A 121 5.24 17.07 -14.57
N GLU A 122 4.85 18.23 -15.10
CA GLU A 122 3.46 18.54 -15.45
C GLU A 122 2.86 17.53 -16.43
N ASP A 123 3.66 17.09 -17.39
CA ASP A 123 3.25 16.14 -18.44
C ASP A 123 2.95 14.73 -17.89
N HIS A 124 3.51 14.38 -16.73
CA HIS A 124 3.30 13.07 -16.10
C HIS A 124 2.28 13.11 -14.94
N VAL A 125 1.81 14.29 -14.54
CA VAL A 125 0.88 14.47 -13.42
C VAL A 125 -0.38 13.60 -13.56
N ASP A 126 -0.99 13.60 -14.74
CA ASP A 126 -2.27 12.91 -14.95
C ASP A 126 -2.10 11.39 -14.91
N HIS A 127 -0.97 10.89 -15.42
CA HIS A 127 -0.63 9.47 -15.29
C HIS A 127 -0.51 9.08 -13.81
N PHE A 128 0.31 9.79 -13.03
CA PHE A 128 0.51 9.51 -11.61
C PHE A 128 -0.78 9.63 -10.79
N LYS A 129 -1.64 10.60 -11.10
CA LYS A 129 -2.97 10.75 -10.48
C LYS A 129 -3.90 9.56 -10.73
N ASP A 130 -3.74 8.83 -11.82
CA ASP A 130 -4.55 7.63 -12.10
C ASP A 130 -3.94 6.36 -11.50
N VAL A 131 -2.61 6.19 -11.58
CA VAL A 131 -1.94 4.95 -11.12
C VAL A 131 -1.74 4.90 -9.60
N PHE A 132 -1.39 6.01 -8.93
CA PHE A 132 -1.17 5.99 -7.47
C PHE A 132 -2.41 5.55 -6.69
N PRO A 133 -3.63 6.05 -6.96
CA PRO A 133 -4.83 5.56 -6.29
C PRO A 133 -5.06 4.06 -6.50
N LYS A 134 -4.72 3.52 -7.67
CA LYS A 134 -4.81 2.07 -7.95
C LYS A 134 -3.79 1.29 -7.12
N ALA A 135 -2.55 1.75 -7.07
CA ALA A 135 -1.49 1.17 -6.25
C ALA A 135 -1.85 1.16 -4.75
N LEU A 136 -2.28 2.30 -4.22
CA LEU A 136 -2.69 2.45 -2.81
C LEU A 136 -3.92 1.59 -2.48
N LYS A 137 -4.86 1.43 -3.42
CA LYS A 137 -6.01 0.53 -3.25
C LYS A 137 -5.57 -0.93 -3.16
N ARG A 138 -4.57 -1.37 -3.95
CA ARG A 138 -3.99 -2.72 -3.85
C ARG A 138 -3.32 -2.92 -2.50
N LEU A 139 -2.57 -1.91 -2.04
CA LEU A 139 -1.90 -1.95 -0.74
C LEU A 139 -2.89 -2.07 0.43
N ARG A 140 -3.95 -1.27 0.41
CA ARG A 140 -5.06 -1.37 1.39
C ARG A 140 -5.74 -2.74 1.35
N ASN A 141 -5.83 -3.34 0.16
CA ASN A 141 -6.45 -4.64 -0.04
C ASN A 141 -5.47 -5.82 0.13
N TRP A 142 -4.27 -5.62 0.67
CA TRP A 142 -3.31 -6.70 0.84
C TRP A 142 -3.79 -7.75 1.86
N PRO A 143 -3.57 -9.07 1.64
CA PRO A 143 -4.10 -10.13 2.51
C PRO A 143 -3.61 -10.10 3.98
N ARG A 144 -2.53 -9.37 4.27
CA ARG A 144 -2.05 -9.19 5.66
C ARG A 144 -2.67 -7.99 6.38
N VAL A 145 -3.49 -7.18 5.70
CA VAL A 145 -4.28 -6.12 6.33
C VAL A 145 -5.59 -6.73 6.83
N PRO A 146 -5.87 -6.68 8.14
CA PRO A 146 -7.14 -7.15 8.68
C PRO A 146 -8.30 -6.35 8.07
N VAL A 147 -9.36 -7.05 7.71
CA VAL A 147 -10.60 -6.42 7.22
C VAL A 147 -11.61 -6.46 8.35
N PHE A 148 -12.04 -5.27 8.78
CA PHE A 148 -13.14 -5.13 9.72
C PHE A 148 -14.45 -5.17 8.95
N ILE A 149 -15.23 -6.23 9.15
CA ILE A 149 -16.57 -6.35 8.60
C ILE A 149 -17.56 -5.93 9.69
N GLN A 150 -18.31 -4.86 9.46
CA GLN A 150 -19.44 -4.51 10.31
C GLN A 150 -20.67 -5.31 9.88
N LEU A 151 -21.01 -6.33 10.66
CA LEU A 151 -22.26 -7.07 10.47
C LEU A 151 -23.40 -6.31 11.19
N LYS A 152 -24.38 -5.84 10.42
CA LYS A 152 -25.66 -5.38 10.95
C LYS A 152 -26.63 -6.56 10.94
N TYR A 153 -27.09 -7.01 12.11
CA TYR A 153 -28.15 -7.99 12.21
C TYR A 153 -29.39 -7.38 12.85
N SER A 154 -30.57 -7.91 12.51
CA SER A 154 -31.85 -7.52 13.09
C SER A 154 -32.57 -8.79 13.55
N LEU A 155 -32.86 -8.88 14.84
CA LEU A 155 -33.61 -9.99 15.41
C LEU A 155 -35.11 -9.72 15.23
N LYS A 156 -35.81 -10.58 14.49
CA LYS A 156 -37.28 -10.61 14.49
C LYS A 156 -37.74 -11.56 15.60
N GLY A 157 -38.12 -10.99 16.74
CA GLY A 157 -38.74 -11.73 17.84
C GLY A 157 -38.38 -11.15 19.20
N GLN A 158 -39.40 -10.69 19.91
CA GLN A 158 -39.40 -10.11 21.26
C GLN A 158 -38.86 -8.67 21.39
N SER A 159 -39.57 -7.90 22.21
CA SER A 159 -39.60 -6.44 22.29
C SER A 159 -38.36 -5.81 22.94
N VAL A 160 -37.18 -6.02 22.35
CA VAL A 160 -35.96 -5.29 22.72
C VAL A 160 -35.17 -4.98 21.45
N LYS A 161 -35.32 -3.76 20.93
CA LYS A 161 -34.45 -3.22 19.88
C LYS A 161 -33.06 -2.96 20.47
N ARG A 162 -32.19 -3.97 20.52
CA ARG A 162 -30.76 -3.77 20.73
C ARG A 162 -30.04 -3.96 19.39
N SER A 163 -29.57 -2.84 18.84
CA SER A 163 -28.59 -2.83 17.76
C SER A 163 -27.23 -3.03 18.41
N SER A 164 -26.59 -4.17 18.18
CA SER A 164 -25.24 -4.43 18.66
C SER A 164 -24.34 -4.67 17.45
N SER A 165 -23.29 -3.88 17.32
CA SER A 165 -22.26 -4.06 16.30
C SER A 165 -21.17 -4.95 16.90
N ILE A 166 -20.93 -6.11 16.30
CA ILE A 166 -19.77 -6.95 16.65
C ILE A 166 -18.70 -6.72 15.59
N VAL A 167 -17.53 -6.28 16.02
CA VAL A 167 -16.37 -6.05 15.16
C VAL A 167 -15.49 -7.30 15.24
N PHE A 168 -15.35 -8.01 14.13
CA PHE A 168 -14.44 -9.17 14.03
C PHE A 168 -13.20 -8.78 13.24
N GLU A 169 -12.04 -9.14 13.78
CA GLU A 169 -10.75 -9.06 13.07
C GLU A 169 -10.50 -10.41 12.39
N ILE A 170 -10.61 -10.45 11.05
CA ILE A 170 -10.41 -11.69 10.29
C ILE A 170 -9.06 -11.62 9.56
N PRO A 171 -8.08 -12.48 9.88
CA PRO A 171 -6.87 -12.61 9.09
C PRO A 171 -7.20 -13.25 7.74
N ARG A 172 -6.86 -12.55 6.65
CA ARG A 172 -7.27 -12.91 5.27
C ARG A 172 -6.64 -14.19 4.70
N ASN A 173 -5.72 -14.85 5.41
CA ASN A 173 -4.92 -15.98 4.90
C ASN A 173 -5.19 -17.34 5.57
N LYS A 174 -6.40 -17.59 6.07
CA LYS A 174 -6.81 -18.94 6.45
C LYS A 174 -8.24 -19.17 5.98
N ASN A 175 -8.49 -20.36 5.42
CA ASN A 175 -9.83 -20.97 5.33
C ASN A 175 -10.41 -21.06 6.76
N THR A 176 -10.85 -19.93 7.28
CA THR A 176 -11.34 -19.79 8.64
C THR A 176 -12.83 -20.03 8.56
N CYS A 177 -13.23 -21.31 8.67
CA CYS A 177 -14.60 -21.63 9.02
C CYS A 177 -14.88 -20.99 10.39
N LEU A 178 -15.69 -19.94 10.41
CA LEU A 178 -16.25 -19.39 11.63
C LEU A 178 -17.22 -20.44 12.19
N PHE A 179 -16.73 -21.30 13.09
CA PHE A 179 -17.60 -22.14 13.90
C PHE A 179 -18.35 -21.24 14.88
N PHE A 180 -19.62 -20.97 14.58
CA PHE A 180 -20.55 -20.35 15.52
C PHE A 180 -20.87 -21.36 16.63
N GLY A 181 -20.07 -21.35 17.70
CA GLY A 181 -20.40 -22.03 18.95
C GLY A 181 -21.43 -21.23 19.74
N CYS A 182 -22.66 -21.12 19.24
CA CYS A 182 -23.78 -20.66 20.08
C CYS A 182 -24.25 -21.84 20.94
N THR A 183 -23.86 -21.85 22.22
CA THR A 183 -24.54 -22.65 23.24
C THR A 183 -25.90 -22.01 23.53
N GLY A 184 -26.90 -22.30 22.70
CA GLY A 184 -28.26 -21.79 22.88
C GLY A 184 -29.11 -22.06 21.64
N ARG A 185 -30.25 -22.73 21.84
CA ARG A 185 -31.15 -23.26 20.80
C ARG A 185 -31.53 -22.22 19.73
N ASP A 186 -31.51 -22.67 18.48
CA ASP A 186 -32.24 -22.12 17.33
C ASP A 186 -31.93 -20.68 16.90
N ALA A 187 -30.66 -20.39 16.60
CA ALA A 187 -30.28 -19.20 15.85
C ALA A 187 -29.53 -19.58 14.56
N SER A 188 -30.24 -19.65 13.44
CA SER A 188 -29.64 -19.77 12.11
C SER A 188 -29.23 -18.38 11.61
N VAL A 189 -27.92 -18.09 11.59
CA VAL A 189 -27.37 -16.86 11.03
C VAL A 189 -27.06 -17.11 9.55
N ILE A 190 -27.84 -16.49 8.65
CA ILE A 190 -27.58 -16.52 7.20
C ILE A 190 -26.60 -15.37 6.89
N LEU A 191 -25.36 -15.70 6.53
CA LEU A 191 -24.37 -14.77 6.01
C LEU A 191 -24.65 -14.49 4.53
N GLN A 192 -25.13 -13.29 4.20
CA GLN A 192 -25.03 -12.76 2.84
C GLN A 192 -23.76 -11.92 2.72
N ILE A 193 -22.84 -12.39 1.89
CA ILE A 193 -21.67 -11.66 1.44
C ILE A 193 -22.13 -10.80 0.26
N ASN A 194 -22.07 -9.48 0.38
CA ASN A 194 -22.28 -8.54 -0.73
C ASN A 194 -20.93 -8.01 -1.23
#